data_AF-A0A1I2S8B2-F1
#
_entry.id   AF-A0A1I2S8B2-F1
#
_cell.length_a   1.000
_cell.length_b   1.000
_cell.length_c   1.000
_cell.angle_alpha   90.00
_cell.angle_beta   90.00
_cell.angle_gamma   90.00
#
_symmetry.space_group_name_H-M   'P 1'
#
loop_
_entity.id
_entity.type
_entity.pdbx_description
1 polymer ?
#
loop_
_entity_poly.entity_id
_entity_poly.type
_entity_poly.pdbx_seq_one_letter_code
_entity_poly.pdbx_strand_id
1 'polypeptide(L)' 'MLPNPVAIAELAVDKKATTLLMPISARRALNDLPDELWTKISIEFYSDPTDAVFKGLIE' A
#
# COMPACT_ATOMS: atom_id res chain seq x y z
N MET A 1 -15.21 -5.42 -0.25
CA MET A 1 -14.26 -5.80 -1.31
C MET A 1 -13.41 -4.56 -1.58
N LEU A 2 -12.13 -4.53 -1.20
CA LEU A 2 -11.24 -3.41 -1.48
C LEU A 2 -11.08 -3.32 -3.00
N PRO A 3 -11.57 -2.26 -3.66
CA PRO A 3 -11.45 -2.16 -5.11
C PRO A 3 -9.99 -1.87 -5.44
N ASN A 4 -9.29 -2.87 -5.94
CA ASN A 4 -7.97 -2.80 -6.57
C ASN A 4 -6.88 -2.09 -5.74
N PRO A 5 -6.16 -2.84 -4.89
CA PRO A 5 -4.98 -2.34 -4.18
C PRO A 5 -3.92 -1.77 -5.13
N VAL A 6 -3.83 -2.30 -6.36
CA VAL A 6 -2.96 -1.77 -7.41
C VAL A 6 -3.29 -0.31 -7.74
N ALA A 7 -4.57 0.02 -7.93
CA ALA A 7 -4.99 1.38 -8.24
C ALA A 7 -4.71 2.36 -7.08
N ILE A 8 -4.82 1.89 -5.83
CA ILE A 8 -4.46 2.68 -4.65
C ILE A 8 -2.94 2.93 -4.62
N ALA A 9 -2.12 1.92 -4.97
CA ALA A 9 -0.67 2.08 -5.06
C ALA A 9 -0.25 3.00 -6.22
N GLU A 10 -0.86 2.88 -7.39
CA GLU A 10 -0.63 3.81 -8.50
C GLU A 10 -1.01 5.25 -8.11
N LEU A 11 -2.16 5.45 -7.46
CA LEU A 11 -2.57 6.76 -6.96
C LEU A 11 -1.63 7.30 -5.87
N ALA A 12 -1.10 6.43 -5.01
CA ALA A 12 -0.13 6.80 -4.00
C ALA A 12 1.19 7.25 -4.64
N VAL A 13 1.67 6.53 -5.67
CA VAL A 13 2.86 6.94 -6.44
C VAL A 13 2.62 8.27 -7.15
N ASP A 14 1.46 8.43 -7.81
CA ASP A 14 1.09 9.65 -8.54
C ASP A 14 1.01 10.87 -7.60
N LYS A 15 0.45 10.68 -6.40
CA LYS A 15 0.41 11.68 -5.33
C LYS A 15 1.74 11.87 -4.60
N LYS A 16 2.79 11.14 -4.97
CA LYS A 16 4.10 11.12 -4.27
C LYS A 16 3.98 10.81 -2.78
N ALA A 17 3.10 9.89 -2.43
CA ALA A 17 3.01 9.37 -1.08
C ALA A 17 4.31 8.64 -0.73
N THR A 18 4.90 8.99 0.41
CA THR A 18 6.13 8.38 0.92
C THR A 18 5.88 6.97 1.41
N THR A 19 4.72 6.76 2.05
CA THR A 19 4.32 5.51 2.70
C THR A 19 2.90 5.12 2.28
N LEU A 20 2.68 3.84 2.01
CA LEU A 20 1.37 3.27 1.71
C LEU A 20 1.11 2.02 2.54
N LEU A 21 0.09 2.08 3.39
CA LEU A 21 -0.35 0.96 4.21
C LEU A 21 -1.36 0.11 3.45
N MET A 22 -1.05 -1.19 3.30
CA MET A 22 -1.90 -2.16 2.62
C MET A 22 -2.11 -3.43 3.43
N PRO A 23 -3.29 -4.06 3.32
CA PRO A 23 -3.50 -5.34 3.98
C PRO A 23 -2.65 -6.43 3.32
N ILE A 24 -2.22 -7.46 4.05
CA ILE A 24 -1.47 -8.59 3.49
C ILE A 24 -2.25 -9.31 2.37
N SER A 25 -3.58 -9.23 2.39
CA SER A 25 -4.45 -9.70 1.30
C SER A 25 -4.21 -8.96 -0.03
N ALA A 26 -3.75 -7.71 0.01
CA ALA A 26 -3.38 -6.93 -1.16
C ALA A 26 -2.01 -7.28 -1.73
N ARG A 27 -1.15 -8.01 -0.99
CA ARG A 27 0.16 -8.49 -1.47
C ARG A 27 0.05 -9.21 -2.81
N ARG A 28 -1.01 -10.02 -2.99
CA ARG A 28 -1.23 -10.75 -4.24
C ARG A 28 -1.59 -9.84 -5.40
N ALA A 29 -2.27 -8.73 -5.15
CA ALA A 29 -2.60 -7.74 -6.17
C ALA A 29 -1.39 -6.87 -6.52
N LEU A 30 -0.61 -6.46 -5.52
CA LEU A 30 0.64 -5.70 -5.69
C LEU A 30 1.76 -6.49 -6.41
N ASN A 31 1.65 -7.81 -6.51
CA ASN A 31 2.56 -8.60 -7.34
C ASN A 31 2.42 -8.30 -8.84
N ASP A 32 1.29 -7.72 -9.27
CA ASP A 32 1.06 -7.28 -10.65
C ASP A 32 1.66 -5.89 -10.91
N LEU A 33 2.17 -5.24 -9.86
CA LEU A 33 2.70 -3.88 -9.92
C LEU A 33 4.17 -3.89 -10.36
N PRO A 34 4.56 -3.08 -11.36
CA PRO A 34 5.94 -3.04 -11.83
C PRO A 34 6.88 -2.53 -10.73
N ASP A 35 8.06 -3.16 -10.63
CA ASP A 35 9.13 -2.85 -9.68
C ASP A 35 9.52 -1.37 -9.65
N GLU A 36 9.38 -0.65 -10.76
CA GLU A 36 9.63 0.79 -10.81
C GLU A 36 8.76 1.59 -9.83
N LEU A 37 7.50 1.19 -9.63
CA LEU A 37 6.59 1.82 -8.67
C LEU A 37 6.91 1.40 -7.23
N TRP A 38 7.39 0.16 -7.04
CA TRP A 38 7.89 -0.32 -5.74
C TRP A 38 9.11 0.45 -5.24
N THR A 39 9.95 0.97 -6.13
CA THR A 39 11.10 1.80 -5.73
C THR A 39 10.72 3.23 -5.34
N LYS A 40 9.54 3.70 -5.78
CA LYS A 40 9.10 5.09 -5.59
C LYS A 40 8.31 5.32 -4.30
N ILE A 41 7.71 4.27 -3.73
CA ILE A 41 6.89 4.38 -2.50
C ILE A 41 7.21 3.25 -1.54
N SER A 42 7.14 3.52 -0.24
CA SER A 42 7.28 2.48 0.79
C SER A 42 5.94 1.81 1.04
N ILE A 43 5.77 0.57 0.60
CA ILE A 43 4.54 -0.21 0.86
C ILE A 43 4.72 -1.01 2.16
N GLU A 44 3.92 -0.69 3.16
CA GLU A 44 3.86 -1.39 4.44
C GLU A 44 2.66 -2.33 4.46
N PHE A 45 2.91 -3.59 4.84
CA PHE A 45 1.87 -4.61 4.91
C PHE A 45 1.37 -4.79 6.34
N TYR A 46 0.05 -4.69 6.56
CA TYR A 46 -0.59 -5.04 7.82
C TYR A 46 -1.46 -6.29 7.67
N SER A 47 -1.46 -7.17 8.67
CA SER A 47 -2.43 -8.28 8.74
C SER A 47 -3.72 -7.85 9.45
N ASP A 48 -3.58 -7.00 10.46
CA ASP A 48 -4.68 -6.57 11.32
C ASP A 48 -5.06 -5.12 11.05
N PRO A 49 -6.36 -4.78 10.99
CA PRO A 49 -6.81 -3.40 10.84
C PRO A 49 -6.32 -2.51 11.98
N THR A 50 -6.16 -3.07 13.19
CA THR A 50 -5.58 -2.40 14.36
C THR A 50 -4.13 -1.96 14.09
N ASP A 51 -3.33 -2.78 13.42
CA ASP A 51 -1.96 -2.42 13.06
C ASP A 51 -1.95 -1.28 12.02
N ALA A 52 -2.91 -1.31 11.09
CA ALA A 52 -3.10 -0.25 10.09
C ALA A 52 -3.41 1.12 10.72
N VAL A 53 -4.35 1.18 11.68
CA VAL A 53 -4.66 2.45 12.37
C VAL A 53 -3.53 2.90 13.28
N PHE A 54 -2.83 2.00 13.95
CA PHE A 54 -1.68 2.39 14.77
C PHE A 54 -0.56 2.99 13.91
N LYS A 55 -0.21 2.37 12.78
CA LYS A 55 0.79 2.92 11.87
C LYS A 55 0.36 4.25 11.25
N GLY A 56 -0.89 4.35 10.80
CA GLY A 56 -1.43 5.59 10.22
C GLY A 56 -1.67 6.73 11.22
N LEU A 57 -1.68 6.46 12.53
CA LEU A 57 -1.81 7.49 13.58
C LEU A 57 -0.44 7.96 14.11
N ILE A 58 0.61 7.16 13.91
CA ILE A 58 1.96 7.45 14.37
C ILE A 58 2.77 8.28 13.34
N GLU A 59 2.38 8.26 12.06
CA GLU A 59 2.93 9.13 11.00
C GLU A 59 2.29 10.54 10.96
#